data_AF-A0A6J4IPL8-F1
#
_entry.id   AF-A0A6J4IPL8-F1
#
_cell.length_a   1.000
_cell.length_b   1.000
_cell.length_c   1.000
_cell.angle_alpha   90.00
_cell.angle_beta   90.00
_cell.angle_gamma   90.00
#
_symmetry.space_group_name_H-M   'P 1'
#
loop_
_entity.id
_entity.type
_entity.pdbx_description
1 polymer ?
#
loop_
_entity_poly.entity_id
_entity_poly.type
_entity_poly.pdbx_seq_one_letter_code
_entity_poly.pdbx_strand_id
1 'polypeptide(L)'
;LLPLVGHDPAVAALLVAHVAMLAAELLLFDLVRHDFGHAVAYRTLILLLLFPTSFFFVAGYSESLALALAVAALWAIRRERWWLAGLAGLLLTLARLPGVMITPVLALAYLQRREWRWREIRPDFLAALLPLLGLVLFMLYQWWHFDTPFAFLIAQQRWKNHVTAPWHMPAQIVEDIRHSADWEMAWFRLGVWALFAGLTIAALRRLPLPYGLTALLLLLPPYLANQTGSLIRHVLIAFPAFVALALLSRRLWVRWLVISVALPLLVALTLLFVNGLWVA
;
A
#
# COMPACT_ATOMS: atom_id res chain seq x y z
N LEU A 1 1.77 14.04 20.02
CA LEU A 1 1.24 15.13 19.16
C LEU A 1 0.08 15.87 19.81
N LEU A 2 -0.90 15.20 20.43
CA LEU A 2 -2.07 15.87 21.05
C LEU A 2 -1.72 17.10 21.92
N PRO A 3 -0.76 17.06 22.86
CA PRO A 3 -0.44 18.25 23.65
C PRO A 3 0.11 19.43 22.83
N LEU A 4 0.72 19.15 21.68
CA LEU A 4 1.33 20.15 20.80
C LEU A 4 0.31 20.84 19.88
N VAL A 5 -0.91 20.30 19.76
CA VAL A 5 -1.97 20.80 18.86
C VAL A 5 -3.24 21.17 19.62
N GLY A 6 -3.10 21.54 20.90
CA GLY A 6 -4.25 21.91 21.73
C GLY A 6 -5.21 20.75 22.02
N HIS A 7 -4.71 19.51 22.02
CA HIS A 7 -5.47 18.28 22.21
C HIS A 7 -6.51 17.98 21.12
N ASP A 8 -6.43 18.62 19.95
CA ASP A 8 -7.30 18.30 18.81
C ASP A 8 -6.80 17.04 18.06
N PRO A 9 -7.56 15.92 18.09
CA PRO A 9 -7.17 14.69 17.42
C PRO A 9 -7.24 14.78 15.89
N ALA A 10 -8.13 15.60 15.33
CA ALA A 10 -8.26 15.76 13.89
C ALA A 10 -7.05 16.50 13.31
N VAL A 11 -6.64 17.59 13.97
CA VAL A 11 -5.42 18.33 13.58
C VAL A 11 -4.18 17.46 13.73
N ALA A 12 -4.08 16.66 14.80
CA ALA A 12 -2.98 15.72 14.98
C ALA A 12 -2.92 14.69 13.83
N ALA A 13 -4.05 14.10 13.46
CA ALA A 13 -4.14 13.11 12.39
C ALA A 13 -3.77 13.70 11.02
N LEU A 14 -4.26 14.91 10.71
CA LEU A 14 -3.92 15.61 9.49
C LEU A 14 -2.42 15.92 9.42
N LEU A 15 -1.81 16.42 10.50
CA LEU A 15 -0.38 16.69 10.54
C LEU A 15 0.45 15.44 10.30
N VAL A 16 0.11 14.32 10.95
CA VAL A 16 0.78 13.03 10.71
C VAL A 16 0.65 12.62 9.24
N ALA A 17 -0.55 12.70 8.67
CA ALA A 17 -0.80 12.31 7.29
C ALA A 17 0.03 13.15 6.30
N HIS A 18 0.10 14.48 6.48
CA HIS A 18 0.83 15.37 5.58
C HIS A 18 2.36 15.22 5.71
N VAL A 19 2.88 15.09 6.93
CA VAL A 19 4.31 14.85 7.14
C VAL A 19 4.73 13.50 6.58
N ALA A 20 3.91 12.46 6.81
CA ALA A 20 4.15 11.14 6.24
C ALA A 20 4.08 11.17 4.71
N MET A 21 3.14 11.91 4.14
CA MET A 21 3.00 12.03 2.68
C MET A 21 4.23 12.69 2.07
N LEU A 22 4.71 13.79 2.64
CA LEU A 22 5.94 14.44 2.20
C LEU A 22 7.15 13.48 2.28
N ALA A 23 7.27 12.73 3.38
CA ALA A 23 8.32 11.72 3.51
C ALA A 23 8.20 10.61 2.45
N ALA A 24 6.99 10.14 2.17
CA ALA A 24 6.71 9.15 1.14
C ALA A 24 7.15 9.63 -0.25
N GLU A 25 6.78 10.86 -0.62
CA GLU A 25 7.14 11.45 -1.92
C GLU A 25 8.65 11.60 -2.09
N LEU A 26 9.35 12.14 -1.08
CA LEU A 26 10.80 12.34 -1.13
C LEU A 26 11.55 11.01 -1.25
N LEU A 27 11.17 10.02 -0.43
CA LEU A 27 11.79 8.69 -0.46
C LEU A 27 11.46 7.95 -1.76
N LEU A 28 10.23 8.08 -2.27
CA LEU A 28 9.79 7.42 -3.50
C LEU A 28 10.49 8.03 -4.70
N PHE A 29 10.62 9.36 -4.75
CA PHE A 29 11.40 10.05 -5.78
C PHE A 29 12.84 9.58 -5.79
N ASP A 30 13.50 9.55 -4.63
CA ASP A 30 14.89 9.15 -4.51
C ASP A 30 15.11 7.66 -4.83
N LEU A 31 14.18 6.80 -4.42
CA LEU A 31 14.18 5.38 -4.75
C LEU A 31 14.06 5.15 -6.27
N VAL A 32 13.03 5.74 -6.89
CA VAL A 32 12.74 5.53 -8.32
C VAL A 32 13.76 6.24 -9.20
N ARG A 33 14.27 7.42 -8.82
CA ARG A 33 15.31 8.11 -9.61
C ARG A 33 16.59 7.29 -9.66
N HIS A 34 16.92 6.60 -8.57
CA HIS A 34 18.14 5.81 -8.47
C HIS A 34 18.10 4.59 -9.39
N ASP A 35 16.97 3.88 -9.44
CA ASP A 35 16.83 2.67 -10.26
C ASP A 35 16.39 2.95 -11.72
N PHE A 36 15.65 4.05 -11.98
CA PHE A 36 14.98 4.29 -13.29
C PHE A 36 15.15 5.70 -13.86
N GLY A 37 15.85 6.60 -13.16
CA GLY A 37 16.10 7.99 -13.58
C GLY A 37 14.97 8.98 -13.27
N HIS A 38 15.30 10.27 -13.37
CA HIS A 38 14.41 11.38 -12.98
C HIS A 38 13.05 11.38 -13.68
N ALA A 39 13.02 11.11 -14.98
CA ALA A 39 11.78 11.15 -15.76
C ALA A 39 10.76 10.09 -15.30
N VAL A 40 11.21 8.93 -14.83
CA VAL A 40 10.32 7.89 -14.30
C VAL A 40 9.86 8.28 -12.89
N ALA A 41 10.77 8.80 -12.05
CA ALA A 41 10.44 9.25 -10.70
C ALA A 41 9.34 10.32 -10.68
N TYR A 42 9.46 11.37 -11.50
CA TYR A 42 8.42 12.39 -11.62
C TYR A 42 7.08 11.81 -12.10
N ARG A 43 7.11 10.91 -13.09
CA ARG A 43 5.89 10.28 -13.60
C ARG A 43 5.23 9.40 -12.55
N THR A 44 6.00 8.63 -11.78
CA THR A 44 5.47 7.81 -10.69
C THR A 44 4.76 8.68 -9.65
N LEU A 45 5.37 9.79 -9.23
CA LEU A 45 4.71 10.72 -8.30
C LEU A 45 3.44 11.32 -8.88
N ILE A 46 3.48 11.85 -10.10
CA ILE A 46 2.30 12.43 -10.76
C ILE A 46 1.17 11.41 -10.85
N LEU A 47 1.46 10.18 -11.27
CA LEU A 47 0.46 9.12 -11.41
C LEU A 47 -0.10 8.66 -10.06
N LEU A 48 0.72 8.62 -9.01
CA LEU A 48 0.29 8.32 -7.65
C LEU A 48 -0.63 9.42 -7.10
N LEU A 49 -0.25 10.67 -7.27
CA LEU A 49 -0.98 11.84 -6.77
C LEU A 49 -2.26 12.13 -7.56
N LEU A 50 -2.29 11.81 -8.85
CA LEU A 50 -3.48 11.92 -9.69
C LEU A 50 -4.37 10.69 -9.64
N PHE A 51 -3.98 9.62 -8.95
CA PHE A 51 -4.82 8.44 -8.85
C PHE A 51 -6.16 8.80 -8.20
N PRO A 52 -7.31 8.26 -8.67
CA PRO A 52 -8.63 8.75 -8.27
C PRO A 52 -8.92 8.77 -6.76
N THR A 53 -8.23 7.95 -5.97
CA THR A 53 -8.40 7.87 -4.51
C THR A 53 -7.25 8.48 -3.71
N SER A 54 -6.36 9.24 -4.34
CA SER A 54 -5.18 9.84 -3.68
C SER A 54 -5.55 10.82 -2.55
N PHE A 55 -6.79 11.33 -2.50
CA PHE A 55 -7.27 12.17 -1.40
C PHE A 55 -7.19 11.46 -0.03
N PHE A 56 -7.17 10.11 0.01
CA PHE A 56 -6.93 9.36 1.26
C PHE A 56 -5.55 9.66 1.88
N PHE A 57 -4.58 10.14 1.10
CA PHE A 57 -3.29 10.56 1.62
C PHE A 57 -3.35 11.83 2.49
N VAL A 58 -4.36 12.67 2.30
CA VAL A 58 -4.50 13.93 3.05
C VAL A 58 -5.69 13.93 4.01
N ALA A 59 -6.58 12.93 3.93
CA ALA A 59 -7.79 12.82 4.74
C ALA A 59 -7.57 12.34 6.20
N GLY A 60 -6.34 12.40 6.73
CA GLY A 60 -6.04 12.03 8.12
C GLY A 60 -6.08 10.53 8.41
N TYR A 61 -6.05 9.67 7.39
CA TYR A 61 -5.94 8.21 7.55
C TYR A 61 -4.48 7.73 7.55
N SER A 62 -4.28 6.41 7.74
CA SER A 62 -2.94 5.81 7.83
C SER A 62 -2.29 5.48 6.49
N GLU A 63 -2.94 5.75 5.35
CA GLU A 63 -2.44 5.45 4.00
C GLU A 63 -1.10 6.14 3.73
N SER A 64 -0.94 7.42 4.08
CA SER A 64 0.31 8.16 3.89
C SER A 64 1.44 7.61 4.75
N LEU A 65 1.15 7.27 6.01
CA LEU A 65 2.11 6.66 6.91
C LEU A 65 2.54 5.28 6.42
N ALA A 66 1.58 4.47 5.98
CA ALA A 66 1.84 3.14 5.45
C ALA A 66 2.64 3.21 4.14
N LEU A 67 2.30 4.14 3.24
CA LEU A 67 3.07 4.39 2.02
C LEU A 67 4.51 4.82 2.36
N ALA A 68 4.70 5.78 3.25
CA ALA A 68 6.02 6.26 3.66
C ALA A 68 6.89 5.12 4.21
N LEU A 69 6.34 4.28 5.09
CA LEU A 69 7.06 3.17 5.70
C LEU A 69 7.31 2.03 4.71
N ALA A 70 6.38 1.73 3.80
CA ALA A 70 6.58 0.74 2.73
C ALA A 70 7.68 1.18 1.75
N VAL A 71 7.66 2.46 1.35
CA VAL A 71 8.70 3.06 0.50
C VAL A 71 10.04 3.07 1.25
N ALA A 72 10.07 3.46 2.54
CA ALA A 72 11.27 3.45 3.37
C ALA A 72 11.88 2.03 3.48
N ALA A 73 11.04 1.02 3.67
CA ALA A 73 11.49 -0.38 3.72
C ALA A 73 12.17 -0.79 2.41
N LEU A 74 11.53 -0.52 1.26
CA LEU A 74 12.13 -0.85 -0.03
C LEU A 74 13.37 0.01 -0.32
N TRP A 75 13.34 1.31 0.01
CA TRP A 75 14.46 2.24 -0.11
C TRP A 75 15.70 1.76 0.65
N ALA A 76 15.50 1.21 1.84
CA ALA A 76 16.57 0.64 2.66
C ALA A 76 17.02 -0.74 2.15
N ILE A 77 16.11 -1.59 1.65
CA ILE A 77 16.45 -2.86 0.97
C ILE A 77 17.37 -2.59 -0.23
N ARG A 78 17.03 -1.61 -1.08
CA ARG A 78 17.82 -1.27 -2.27
C ARG A 78 19.22 -0.78 -1.94
N ARG A 79 19.43 -0.26 -0.72
CA ARG A 79 20.71 0.22 -0.19
C ARG A 79 21.38 -0.76 0.77
N GLU A 80 20.86 -1.98 0.89
CA GLU A 80 21.38 -3.02 1.78
C GLU A 80 21.44 -2.58 3.26
N ARG A 81 20.59 -1.64 3.65
CA ARG A 81 20.43 -1.17 5.04
C ARG A 81 19.38 -2.03 5.74
N TRP A 82 19.69 -3.31 5.92
CA TRP A 82 18.73 -4.33 6.35
C TRP A 82 18.00 -3.99 7.66
N TRP A 83 18.71 -3.52 8.69
CA TRP A 83 18.12 -3.11 9.96
C TRP A 83 17.11 -1.97 9.82
N LEU A 84 17.43 -0.97 8.99
CA LEU A 84 16.53 0.15 8.73
C LEU A 84 15.29 -0.33 7.96
N ALA A 85 15.46 -1.24 7.00
CA ALA A 85 14.36 -1.83 6.27
C ALA A 85 13.45 -2.67 7.19
N GLY A 86 14.04 -3.43 8.11
CA GLY A 86 13.30 -4.20 9.12
C GLY A 86 12.55 -3.29 10.09
N LEU A 87 13.17 -2.19 10.56
CA LEU A 87 12.51 -1.20 11.43
C LEU A 87 11.34 -0.51 10.71
N ALA A 88 11.53 -0.12 9.46
CA ALA A 88 10.45 0.44 8.65
C ALA A 88 9.30 -0.57 8.49
N GLY A 89 9.61 -1.85 8.26
CA GLY A 89 8.61 -2.92 8.20
C GLY A 89 7.91 -3.19 9.54
N LEU A 90 8.61 -3.13 10.67
CA LEU A 90 8.02 -3.19 12.02
C LEU A 90 6.98 -2.09 12.21
N LEU A 91 7.40 -0.84 11.95
CA LEU A 91 6.51 0.32 12.08
C LEU A 91 5.35 0.24 11.09
N LEU A 92 5.59 -0.28 9.88
CA LEU A 92 4.53 -0.49 8.89
C LEU A 92 3.49 -1.48 9.40
N THR A 93 3.91 -2.62 9.98
CA THR A 93 3.00 -3.60 10.58
C THR A 93 2.19 -3.00 11.73
N LEU A 94 2.82 -2.18 12.57
CA LEU A 94 2.13 -1.49 13.67
C LEU A 94 1.13 -0.45 13.15
N ALA A 95 1.46 0.27 12.07
CA ALA A 95 0.55 1.22 11.44
C ALA A 95 -0.62 0.51 10.73
N ARG A 96 -0.35 -0.62 10.07
CA ARG A 96 -1.32 -1.46 9.36
C ARG A 96 -0.86 -2.92 9.33
N LEU A 97 -1.70 -3.83 9.80
CA LEU A 97 -1.43 -5.28 9.82
C LEU A 97 -0.92 -5.89 8.50
N PRO A 98 -1.45 -5.54 7.31
CA PRO A 98 -0.90 -6.01 6.03
C PRO A 98 0.60 -5.72 5.83
N GLY A 99 1.16 -4.76 6.58
CA GLY A 99 2.59 -4.43 6.59
C GLY A 99 3.52 -5.60 6.90
N VAL A 100 3.04 -6.61 7.63
CA VAL A 100 3.81 -7.82 7.94
C VAL A 100 4.25 -8.58 6.68
N MET A 101 3.55 -8.35 5.56
CA MET A 101 3.88 -8.92 4.25
C MET A 101 5.22 -8.40 3.67
N ILE A 102 5.84 -7.38 4.26
CA ILE A 102 7.22 -6.98 3.92
C ILE A 102 8.27 -7.98 4.40
N THR A 103 7.99 -8.82 5.41
CA THR A 103 8.92 -9.87 5.86
C THR A 103 9.45 -10.75 4.72
N PRO A 104 8.60 -11.40 3.90
CA PRO A 104 9.08 -12.20 2.78
C PRO A 104 9.79 -11.35 1.70
N VAL A 105 9.39 -10.09 1.47
CA VAL A 105 10.12 -9.19 0.56
C VAL A 105 11.57 -9.01 1.03
N LEU A 106 11.75 -8.72 2.32
CA LEU A 106 13.05 -8.43 2.91
C LEU A 106 13.93 -9.67 2.95
N ALA A 107 13.37 -10.81 3.39
CA ALA A 107 14.09 -12.09 3.43
C ALA A 107 14.55 -12.53 2.03
N LEU A 108 13.67 -12.48 1.03
CA LEU A 108 14.01 -12.88 -0.34
C LEU A 108 14.99 -11.90 -1.00
N ALA A 109 14.85 -10.60 -0.76
CA ALA A 109 15.81 -9.60 -1.25
C ALA A 109 17.21 -9.81 -0.64
N TYR A 110 17.28 -10.14 0.65
CA TYR A 110 18.53 -10.48 1.34
C TYR A 110 19.19 -11.72 0.72
N LEU A 111 18.44 -12.81 0.60
CA LEU A 111 18.96 -14.06 0.03
C LEU A 111 19.38 -13.88 -1.43
N GLN A 112 18.62 -13.14 -2.21
CA GLN A 112 18.98 -12.80 -3.60
C GLN A 112 20.30 -12.02 -3.66
N ARG A 113 20.55 -11.08 -2.73
CA ARG A 113 21.82 -10.36 -2.66
C ARG A 113 23.01 -11.20 -2.25
N ARG A 114 22.78 -12.30 -1.53
CA ARG A 114 23.80 -13.31 -1.20
C ARG A 114 23.86 -14.44 -2.23
N GLU A 115 23.26 -14.27 -3.40
CA GLU A 115 23.19 -15.31 -4.44
C GLU A 115 22.69 -16.67 -3.92
N TRP A 116 21.77 -16.66 -2.95
CA TRP A 116 21.23 -17.86 -2.30
C TRP A 116 22.25 -18.71 -1.54
N ARG A 117 23.42 -18.15 -1.21
CA ARG A 117 24.48 -18.84 -0.47
C ARG A 117 24.22 -18.75 1.02
N TRP A 118 23.57 -19.78 1.58
CA TRP A 118 23.20 -19.86 3.01
C TRP A 118 24.38 -19.66 3.97
N ARG A 119 25.61 -20.00 3.57
CA ARG A 119 26.83 -19.81 4.37
C ARG A 119 27.24 -18.34 4.53
N GLU A 120 26.74 -17.45 3.68
CA GLU A 120 27.05 -16.01 3.71
C GLU A 120 26.01 -15.19 4.49
N ILE A 121 25.04 -15.86 5.13
CA ILE A 121 24.04 -15.21 5.98
C ILE A 121 24.72 -14.66 7.23
N ARG A 122 24.54 -13.35 7.45
CA ARG A 122 25.05 -12.62 8.61
C ARG A 122 23.89 -12.28 9.57
N PRO A 123 24.19 -11.84 10.80
CA PRO A 123 23.16 -11.50 11.79
C PRO A 123 22.17 -10.40 11.36
N ASP A 124 22.52 -9.59 10.37
CA ASP A 124 21.63 -8.58 9.76
C ASP A 124 20.41 -9.20 9.05
N PHE A 125 20.42 -10.50 8.75
CA PHE A 125 19.23 -11.24 8.31
C PHE A 125 18.10 -11.22 9.34
N LEU A 126 18.42 -11.09 10.63
CA LEU A 126 17.42 -10.97 11.70
C LEU A 126 16.53 -9.74 11.52
N ALA A 127 16.94 -8.76 10.72
CA ALA A 127 16.08 -7.64 10.38
C ALA A 127 14.79 -8.06 9.64
N ALA A 128 14.78 -9.22 8.98
CA ALA A 128 13.57 -9.79 8.35
C ALA A 128 12.49 -10.19 9.37
N LEU A 129 12.87 -10.37 10.63
CA LEU A 129 11.97 -10.73 11.73
C LEU A 129 11.33 -9.51 12.40
N LEU A 130 11.84 -8.29 12.14
CA LEU A 130 11.30 -7.06 12.74
C LEU A 130 9.82 -6.78 12.35
N PRO A 131 9.35 -7.00 11.11
CA PRO A 131 7.93 -6.84 10.80
C PRO A 131 7.04 -7.85 11.53
N LEU A 132 7.54 -9.07 11.79
CA LEU A 132 6.85 -10.06 12.63
C LEU A 132 6.82 -9.62 14.10
N LEU A 133 7.91 -9.02 14.60
CA LEU A 133 7.93 -8.43 15.93
C LEU A 133 6.87 -7.33 16.05
N GLY A 134 6.65 -6.52 15.01
CA GLY A 134 5.55 -5.54 14.97
C GLY A 134 4.18 -6.19 15.16
N LEU A 135 3.92 -7.33 14.50
CA LEU A 135 2.69 -8.10 14.71
C LEU A 135 2.57 -8.61 16.14
N VAL A 136 3.64 -9.17 16.70
CA VAL A 136 3.66 -9.66 18.08
C VAL A 136 3.40 -8.53 19.07
N LEU A 137 4.04 -7.37 18.91
CA LEU A 137 3.81 -6.20 19.75
C LEU A 137 2.36 -5.72 19.68
N PHE A 138 1.76 -5.71 18.49
CA PHE A 138 0.34 -5.40 18.34
C PHE A 138 -0.54 -6.44 19.06
N MET A 139 -0.28 -7.73 18.90
CA MET A 139 -1.02 -8.78 19.60
C MET A 139 -0.88 -8.71 21.13
N LEU A 140 0.30 -8.35 21.64
CA LEU A 140 0.53 -8.13 23.07
C LEU A 140 -0.26 -6.93 23.59
N TYR A 141 -0.28 -5.83 22.83
CA TYR A 141 -1.14 -4.68 23.15
C TYR A 141 -2.62 -5.07 23.20
N GLN A 142 -3.08 -5.86 22.22
CA GLN A 142 -4.46 -6.33 22.20
C GLN A 142 -4.78 -7.22 23.40
N TRP A 143 -3.86 -8.10 23.79
CA TRP A 143 -4.04 -8.94 24.97
C TRP A 143 -4.12 -8.10 26.24
N TRP A 144 -3.24 -7.11 26.39
CA TRP A 144 -3.24 -6.25 27.57
C TRP A 144 -4.52 -5.42 27.75
N HIS A 145 -5.18 -5.02 26.66
CA HIS A 145 -6.35 -4.14 26.73
C HIS A 145 -7.70 -4.87 26.52
N PHE A 146 -7.72 -6.02 25.85
CA PHE A 146 -8.94 -6.72 25.45
C PHE A 146 -8.97 -8.19 25.90
N ASP A 147 -8.04 -8.62 26.74
CA ASP A 147 -7.92 -10.00 27.27
C ASP A 147 -7.76 -11.10 26.20
N THR A 148 -7.43 -10.71 24.96
CA THR A 148 -7.11 -11.64 23.88
C THR A 148 -6.16 -11.04 22.86
N PRO A 149 -5.13 -11.79 22.40
CA PRO A 149 -4.21 -11.30 21.36
C PRO A 149 -4.88 -11.21 19.97
N PHE A 150 -6.08 -11.76 19.81
CA PHE A 150 -6.80 -11.87 18.53
C PHE A 150 -8.00 -10.93 18.42
N ALA A 151 -8.10 -9.90 19.27
CA ALA A 151 -9.24 -8.97 19.27
C ALA A 151 -9.50 -8.35 17.88
N PHE A 152 -8.44 -8.11 17.09
CA PHE A 152 -8.57 -7.60 15.72
C PHE A 152 -9.25 -8.60 14.76
N LEU A 153 -9.00 -9.91 14.89
CA LEU A 153 -9.65 -10.93 14.05
C LEU A 153 -11.13 -11.07 14.42
N ILE A 154 -11.45 -11.03 15.72
CA ILE A 154 -12.83 -11.07 16.21
C ILE A 154 -13.61 -9.86 15.68
N ALA A 155 -12.98 -8.67 15.67
CA ALA A 155 -13.58 -7.48 15.08
C ALA A 155 -13.87 -7.66 13.58
N GLN A 156 -12.95 -8.25 12.80
CA GLN A 156 -13.16 -8.51 11.37
C GLN A 156 -14.35 -9.45 11.09
N GLN A 157 -14.58 -10.45 11.96
CA GLN A 157 -15.72 -11.36 11.84
C GLN A 157 -17.07 -10.64 11.93
N ARG A 158 -17.18 -9.58 12.75
CA ARG A 158 -18.40 -8.75 12.81
C ARG A 158 -18.70 -8.04 11.50
N TRP A 159 -17.66 -7.67 10.75
CA TRP A 159 -17.76 -7.12 9.40
C TRP A 159 -17.91 -8.20 8.33
N LYS A 160 -18.11 -9.48 8.71
CA LYS A 160 -18.12 -10.64 7.81
C LYS A 160 -16.88 -10.71 6.90
N ASN A 161 -15.79 -10.05 7.31
CA ASN A 161 -14.56 -10.04 6.55
C ASN A 161 -13.73 -11.25 6.92
N HIS A 162 -13.41 -12.06 5.92
CA HIS A 162 -12.65 -13.28 6.06
C HIS A 162 -11.82 -13.51 4.80
N VAL A 163 -10.85 -14.42 4.91
CA VAL A 163 -9.99 -14.78 3.78
C VAL A 163 -10.79 -15.64 2.80
N THR A 164 -10.76 -15.28 1.53
CA THR A 164 -11.43 -15.95 0.42
C THR A 164 -10.44 -16.31 -0.67
N ALA A 165 -10.87 -17.12 -1.63
CA ALA A 165 -10.09 -17.39 -2.84
C ALA A 165 -9.92 -16.10 -3.68
N PRO A 166 -8.83 -15.98 -4.46
CA PRO A 166 -8.51 -14.75 -5.20
C PRO A 166 -9.51 -14.41 -6.33
N TRP A 167 -10.29 -15.38 -6.80
CA TRP A 167 -11.37 -15.15 -7.78
C TRP A 167 -12.70 -14.74 -7.14
N HIS A 168 -12.81 -14.79 -5.80
CA HIS A 168 -14.05 -14.46 -5.11
C HIS A 168 -14.40 -12.98 -5.26
N MET A 169 -13.44 -12.08 -4.99
CA MET A 169 -13.65 -10.63 -5.10
C MET A 169 -14.13 -10.19 -6.51
N PRO A 170 -13.47 -10.55 -7.64
CA PRO A 170 -13.99 -10.16 -8.95
C PRO A 170 -15.35 -10.80 -9.26
N ALA A 171 -15.63 -12.03 -8.81
CA ALA A 171 -16.94 -12.64 -8.98
C ALA A 171 -18.03 -11.88 -8.20
N GLN A 172 -17.74 -11.45 -6.96
CA GLN A 172 -18.63 -10.65 -6.14
C GLN A 172 -18.89 -9.27 -6.78
N ILE A 173 -17.84 -8.60 -7.30
CA ILE A 173 -17.99 -7.31 -7.98
C ILE A 173 -18.87 -7.45 -9.24
N VAL A 174 -18.73 -8.55 -9.99
CA VAL A 174 -19.60 -8.83 -11.16
C VAL A 174 -21.05 -9.03 -10.74
N GLU A 175 -21.29 -9.65 -9.59
CA GLU A 175 -22.64 -9.79 -9.03
C GLU A 175 -23.21 -8.45 -8.57
N ASP A 176 -22.39 -7.60 -7.91
CA ASP A 176 -22.75 -6.25 -7.50
C ASP A 176 -23.13 -5.38 -8.72
N ILE A 177 -22.42 -5.52 -9.85
CA ILE A 177 -22.75 -4.83 -11.12
C ILE A 177 -24.16 -5.20 -11.62
N ARG A 178 -24.58 -6.45 -11.42
CA ARG A 178 -25.87 -6.95 -11.93
C ARG A 178 -27.04 -6.60 -11.03
N HIS A 179 -26.82 -6.53 -9.71
CA HIS A 179 -27.91 -6.53 -8.74
C HIS A 179 -27.87 -5.39 -7.72
N SER A 180 -26.79 -4.61 -7.63
CA SER A 180 -26.68 -3.52 -6.66
C SER A 180 -27.06 -2.16 -7.24
N ALA A 181 -27.57 -1.27 -6.38
CA ALA A 181 -27.78 0.13 -6.74
C ALA A 181 -26.46 0.88 -7.01
N ASP A 182 -25.33 0.37 -6.52
CA ASP A 182 -23.99 0.95 -6.63
C ASP A 182 -23.19 0.37 -7.82
N TRP A 183 -23.86 -0.08 -8.88
CA TRP A 183 -23.24 -0.77 -10.02
C TRP A 183 -22.14 0.06 -10.71
N GLU A 184 -22.25 1.40 -10.71
CA GLU A 184 -21.23 2.32 -11.25
C GLU A 184 -19.92 2.23 -10.45
N MET A 185 -20.02 2.22 -9.12
CA MET A 185 -18.89 2.04 -8.23
C MET A 185 -18.31 0.63 -8.35
N ALA A 186 -19.17 -0.38 -8.56
CA ALA A 186 -18.73 -1.75 -8.80
C ALA A 186 -17.89 -1.86 -10.09
N TRP A 187 -18.29 -1.21 -11.19
CA TRP A 187 -17.45 -1.10 -12.40
C TRP A 187 -16.11 -0.45 -12.13
N PHE A 188 -16.10 0.64 -11.36
CA PHE A 188 -14.86 1.31 -10.98
C PHE A 188 -13.95 0.40 -10.15
N ARG A 189 -14.48 -0.32 -9.16
CA ARG A 189 -13.75 -1.32 -8.36
C ARG A 189 -13.19 -2.43 -9.23
N LEU A 190 -13.96 -2.94 -10.19
CA LEU A 190 -13.49 -3.98 -11.12
C LEU A 190 -12.34 -3.47 -11.99
N GLY A 191 -12.45 -2.24 -12.49
CA GLY A 191 -11.39 -1.58 -13.26
C GLY A 191 -10.10 -1.41 -12.46
N VAL A 192 -10.21 -0.93 -11.21
CA VAL A 192 -9.06 -0.82 -10.28
C VAL A 192 -8.46 -2.19 -9.98
N TRP A 193 -9.28 -3.19 -9.69
CA TRP A 193 -8.83 -4.56 -9.43
C TRP A 193 -8.02 -5.12 -10.61
N ALA A 194 -8.57 -5.02 -11.83
CA ALA A 194 -7.93 -5.53 -13.04
C ALA A 194 -6.65 -4.77 -13.38
N LEU A 195 -6.67 -3.43 -13.24
CA LEU A 195 -5.51 -2.58 -13.45
C LEU A 195 -4.36 -2.95 -12.51
N PHE A 196 -4.61 -3.05 -11.20
CA PHE A 196 -3.56 -3.37 -10.23
C PHE A 196 -3.09 -4.81 -10.30
N ALA A 197 -3.94 -5.76 -10.69
CA ALA A 197 -3.52 -7.12 -11.02
C ALA A 197 -2.54 -7.11 -12.20
N GLY A 198 -2.89 -6.42 -13.30
CA GLY A 198 -2.04 -6.29 -14.48
C GLY A 198 -0.73 -5.55 -14.19
N LEU A 199 -0.77 -4.48 -13.41
CA LEU A 199 0.41 -3.72 -13.01
C LEU A 199 1.33 -4.52 -12.06
N THR A 200 0.77 -5.35 -11.20
CA THR A 200 1.56 -6.27 -10.35
C THR A 200 2.28 -7.30 -11.20
N ILE A 201 1.60 -7.88 -12.19
CA ILE A 201 2.23 -8.79 -13.14
C ILE A 201 3.32 -8.08 -13.94
N ALA A 202 3.07 -6.84 -14.39
CA ALA A 202 4.07 -6.03 -15.08
C ALA A 202 5.27 -5.71 -14.16
N ALA A 203 5.02 -5.41 -12.88
CA ALA A 203 6.05 -5.15 -11.88
C ALA A 203 6.94 -6.38 -11.65
N LEU A 204 6.35 -7.56 -11.47
CA LEU A 204 7.06 -8.83 -11.32
C LEU A 204 7.91 -9.18 -12.54
N ARG A 205 7.48 -8.78 -13.74
CA ARG A 205 8.18 -9.09 -15.00
C ARG A 205 9.22 -8.06 -15.42
N ARG A 206 9.06 -6.78 -15.03
CA ARG A 206 9.85 -5.66 -15.57
C ARG A 206 10.64 -4.87 -14.53
N LEU A 207 10.32 -4.99 -13.24
CA LEU A 207 11.03 -4.30 -12.17
C LEU A 207 11.96 -5.29 -11.45
N PRO A 208 12.96 -4.80 -10.69
CA PRO A 208 13.75 -5.66 -9.81
C PRO A 208 12.84 -6.43 -8.86
N LEU A 209 13.19 -7.68 -8.54
CA LEU A 209 12.38 -8.60 -7.74
C LEU A 209 11.80 -7.97 -6.46
N PRO A 210 12.54 -7.17 -5.65
CA PRO A 210 11.98 -6.54 -4.46
C PRO A 210 10.78 -5.62 -4.74
N TYR A 211 10.75 -4.91 -5.89
CA TYR A 211 9.60 -4.10 -6.30
C TYR A 211 8.40 -4.96 -6.65
N GLY A 212 8.60 -6.00 -7.46
CA GLY A 212 7.53 -6.91 -7.86
C GLY A 212 6.92 -7.64 -6.67
N LEU A 213 7.76 -8.15 -5.76
CA LEU A 213 7.31 -8.77 -4.52
C LEU A 213 6.56 -7.78 -3.62
N THR A 214 7.03 -6.54 -3.51
CA THR A 214 6.33 -5.51 -2.73
C THR A 214 4.94 -5.21 -3.30
N ALA A 215 4.79 -5.08 -4.63
CA ALA A 215 3.49 -4.91 -5.26
C ALA A 215 2.54 -6.08 -4.95
N LEU A 216 3.03 -7.31 -5.16
CA LEU A 216 2.25 -8.52 -4.95
C LEU A 216 1.82 -8.67 -3.49
N LEU A 217 2.77 -8.59 -2.56
CA LEU A 217 2.57 -8.96 -1.17
C LEU A 217 1.78 -7.90 -0.39
N LEU A 218 1.84 -6.62 -0.78
CA LEU A 218 0.98 -5.59 -0.18
C LEU A 218 -0.46 -5.62 -0.74
N LEU A 219 -0.66 -6.09 -1.98
CA LEU A 219 -1.99 -6.28 -2.56
C LEU A 219 -2.62 -7.63 -2.22
N LEU A 220 -1.83 -8.62 -1.82
CA LEU A 220 -2.34 -9.95 -1.54
C LEU A 220 -3.43 -9.94 -0.45
N PRO A 221 -3.25 -9.30 0.73
CA PRO A 221 -4.30 -9.25 1.75
C PRO A 221 -5.63 -8.65 1.27
N PRO A 222 -5.70 -7.47 0.62
CA PRO A 222 -6.97 -6.95 0.13
C PRO A 222 -7.56 -7.80 -1.01
N TYR A 223 -6.76 -8.47 -1.84
CA TYR A 223 -7.27 -9.33 -2.91
C TYR A 223 -7.85 -10.66 -2.40
N LEU A 224 -7.42 -11.09 -1.23
CA LEU A 224 -7.94 -12.28 -0.55
C LEU A 224 -9.04 -11.94 0.46
N ALA A 225 -9.47 -10.68 0.58
CA ALA A 225 -10.52 -10.29 1.51
C ALA A 225 -11.91 -10.41 0.88
N ASN A 226 -12.92 -10.75 1.69
CA ASN A 226 -14.33 -10.76 1.30
C ASN A 226 -14.98 -9.35 1.24
N GLN A 227 -14.18 -8.28 1.20
CA GLN A 227 -14.64 -6.90 1.30
C GLN A 227 -14.14 -6.07 0.12
N THR A 228 -15.05 -5.74 -0.81
CA THR A 228 -14.74 -5.02 -2.05
C THR A 228 -14.56 -3.51 -1.83
N GLY A 229 -15.24 -2.95 -0.83
CA GLY A 229 -15.34 -1.50 -0.61
C GLY A 229 -13.99 -0.80 -0.44
N SER A 230 -13.15 -1.34 0.43
CA SER A 230 -11.88 -0.69 0.74
C SER A 230 -10.76 -1.00 -0.26
N LEU A 231 -11.01 -1.79 -1.31
CA LEU A 231 -9.98 -2.16 -2.29
C LEU A 231 -9.30 -0.92 -2.88
N ILE A 232 -10.10 0.05 -3.32
CA ILE A 232 -9.63 1.26 -4.01
C ILE A 232 -8.76 2.17 -3.13
N ARG A 233 -8.82 1.97 -1.80
CA ARG A 233 -7.95 2.63 -0.83
C ARG A 233 -6.66 1.84 -0.59
N HIS A 234 -6.72 0.52 -0.52
CA HIS A 234 -5.54 -0.31 -0.25
C HIS A 234 -4.53 -0.33 -1.39
N VAL A 235 -4.99 -0.20 -2.64
CA VAL A 235 -4.10 -0.17 -3.82
C VAL A 235 -3.09 0.98 -3.81
N LEU A 236 -3.38 2.07 -3.08
CA LEU A 236 -2.50 3.24 -2.96
C LEU A 236 -1.13 2.91 -2.36
N ILE A 237 -1.09 1.95 -1.43
CA ILE A 237 0.14 1.59 -0.71
C ILE A 237 1.05 0.71 -1.58
N ALA A 238 0.50 0.06 -2.62
CA ALA A 238 1.22 -0.77 -3.57
C ALA A 238 1.99 0.07 -4.62
N PHE A 239 2.82 1.00 -4.14
CA PHE A 239 3.55 1.97 -4.96
C PHE A 239 4.34 1.40 -6.15
N PRO A 240 4.91 0.16 -6.13
CA PRO A 240 5.62 -0.35 -7.30
C PRO A 240 4.70 -0.56 -8.52
N ALA A 241 3.39 -0.72 -8.31
CA ALA A 241 2.42 -0.73 -9.41
C ALA A 241 2.41 0.61 -10.15
N PHE A 242 2.55 1.73 -9.44
CA PHE A 242 2.68 3.06 -10.04
C PHE A 242 4.03 3.27 -10.74
N VAL A 243 5.10 2.62 -10.27
CA VAL A 243 6.38 2.57 -11.00
C VAL A 243 6.21 1.82 -12.33
N ALA A 244 5.55 0.67 -12.31
CA ALA A 244 5.24 -0.08 -13.52
C ALA A 244 4.36 0.74 -14.49
N LEU A 245 3.34 1.43 -13.97
CA LEU A 245 2.48 2.31 -14.76
C LEU A 245 3.27 3.45 -15.41
N ALA A 246 4.19 4.08 -14.66
CA ALA A 246 5.06 5.14 -15.17
C ALA A 246 5.99 4.68 -16.31
N LEU A 247 6.45 3.43 -16.27
CA LEU A 247 7.22 2.81 -17.36
C LEU A 247 6.35 2.50 -18.59
N LEU A 248 5.08 2.12 -18.39
CA LEU A 248 4.13 1.86 -19.47
C LEU A 248 3.61 3.15 -20.13
N SER A 249 3.47 4.24 -19.36
CA SER A 249 2.98 5.54 -19.82
C SER A 249 4.09 6.44 -20.41
N ARG A 250 5.12 5.82 -21.03
CA ARG A 250 6.22 6.55 -21.67
C ARG A 250 5.75 7.41 -22.83
N ARG A 251 4.86 6.85 -23.67
CA ARG A 251 4.25 7.55 -24.81
C ARG A 251 3.36 8.69 -24.32
N LEU A 252 3.50 9.87 -24.93
CA LEU A 252 2.77 11.08 -24.51
C LEU A 252 1.26 10.89 -24.52
N TRP A 253 0.70 10.27 -25.56
CA TRP A 253 -0.74 10.05 -25.65
C TRP A 253 -1.28 9.13 -24.55
N VAL A 254 -0.55 8.07 -24.18
CA VAL A 254 -0.94 7.18 -23.06
C VAL A 254 -0.96 7.96 -21.76
N ARG A 255 0.01 8.84 -21.57
CA ARG A 255 0.11 9.69 -20.39
C ARG A 255 -1.08 10.65 -20.29
N TRP A 256 -1.40 11.35 -21.37
CA TRP A 256 -2.54 12.24 -21.42
C TRP A 256 -3.85 11.48 -21.23
N LEU A 257 -4.01 10.31 -21.83
CA LEU A 257 -5.17 9.46 -21.61
C LEU A 257 -5.36 9.10 -20.13
N VAL A 258 -4.29 8.64 -19.46
CA VAL A 258 -4.34 8.31 -18.03
C VAL A 258 -4.68 9.54 -17.19
N ILE A 259 -4.06 10.68 -17.45
CA ILE A 259 -4.32 11.92 -16.71
C ILE A 259 -5.75 12.41 -16.91
N SER A 260 -6.24 12.43 -18.16
CA SER A 260 -7.58 12.89 -18.50
C SER A 260 -8.69 12.02 -17.92
N VAL A 261 -8.41 10.74 -17.62
CA VAL A 261 -9.34 9.86 -16.91
C VAL A 261 -9.20 9.99 -15.39
N ALA A 262 -7.96 10.02 -14.89
CA ALA A 262 -7.71 9.98 -13.46
C ALA A 262 -8.07 11.29 -12.75
N LEU A 263 -7.82 12.46 -13.36
CA LEU A 263 -8.07 13.75 -12.73
C LEU A 263 -9.57 14.03 -12.50
N PRO A 264 -10.49 13.84 -13.48
CA PRO A 264 -11.92 14.02 -13.21
C PRO A 264 -12.46 13.05 -12.17
N LEU A 265 -11.99 11.79 -12.20
CA LEU A 265 -12.38 10.80 -11.19
C LEU A 265 -11.87 11.17 -9.80
N LEU A 266 -10.64 11.69 -9.68
CA LEU A 266 -10.10 12.22 -8.43
C LEU A 266 -10.98 13.35 -7.89
N VAL A 267 -11.33 14.32 -8.73
CA VAL A 267 -12.19 15.44 -8.34
C VAL A 267 -13.56 14.93 -7.90
N ALA A 268 -14.20 14.07 -8.70
CA ALA A 268 -15.52 13.52 -8.39
C ALA A 268 -15.53 12.74 -7.08
N LEU A 269 -14.59 11.80 -6.88
CA LEU A 269 -14.52 10.99 -5.67
C LEU A 269 -14.15 11.83 -4.44
N THR A 270 -13.31 12.86 -4.60
CA THR A 270 -13.02 13.81 -3.51
C THR A 270 -14.27 14.59 -3.10
N LEU A 271 -15.07 15.05 -4.06
CA LEU A 271 -16.33 15.75 -3.78
C LEU A 271 -17.32 14.83 -3.06
N LEU A 272 -17.46 13.58 -3.49
CA LEU A 272 -18.32 12.60 -2.80
C LEU A 272 -17.83 12.39 -1.36
N PHE A 273 -16.53 12.18 -1.17
CA PHE A 273 -15.92 11.93 0.14
C PHE A 273 -16.11 13.11 1.11
N VAL A 274 -15.84 14.35 0.67
CA VAL A 274 -15.96 15.54 1.53
C VAL A 274 -17.43 15.83 1.89
N ASN A 275 -18.38 15.41 1.06
CA ASN A 275 -19.82 15.49 1.35
C ASN A 275 -20.33 14.29 2.19
N GLY A 276 -19.44 13.44 2.72
CA GLY A 276 -19.80 12.32 3.60
C GLY A 276 -20.40 11.11 2.87
N LEU A 277 -20.36 11.08 1.53
CA LEU A 277 -20.77 9.91 0.77
C LEU A 277 -19.67 8.84 0.87
N TRP A 278 -20.09 7.58 1.02
CA TRP A 278 -19.16 6.49 1.24
C TRP A 278 -18.48 6.08 -0.06
N VAL A 279 -17.16 6.27 -0.13
CA VAL A 279 -16.35 6.00 -1.33
C VAL A 279 -15.47 4.75 -1.16
N ALA A 280 -14.96 4.45 0.05
CA ALA A 280 -14.13 3.26 0.34
C ALA A 280 -14.05 2.90 1.84
#